data_AF-R7CJK2-F1
#
_entry.id   AF-R7CJK2-F1
#
_cell.length_a   1.000
_cell.length_b   1.000
_cell.length_c   1.000
_cell.angle_alpha   90.00
_cell.angle_beta   90.00
_cell.angle_gamma   90.00
#
_symmetry.space_group_name_H-M   'P 1'
#
loop_
_entity.id
_entity.type
_entity.pdbx_description
1 polymer ?
#
loop_
_entity_poly.entity_id
_entity_poly.type
_entity_poly.pdbx_seq_one_letter_code
_entity_poly.pdbx_strand_id
1 'polypeptide(L)'
;MIAEKIKQAALPYKTFICSFSIKAAIALTLLCLFGLFIEHIPPAAIAIIWAITSALFTITLAYPFIIKKINTKEMFQDGSEISKRINGRVGRLIFCFVISAVLVASLMIESLKWTILEWVLVYCSIPFYFSLAIIINNKWIKKEYKPLYQRRGTMLFTWGIMGAVLTILFVVISAITASNISSFGEAFSSTKLLFTGSSSALMEEIGKLGYLIDGFTAFGLSALSKSEYTLYFVANIALCASSAFALAHLLSFCSVEFSELKRVFIPIEENYNTPLRIKTILSSALTLLIFACGTFGLFYYAEDQAANARNTESYTAVETFIRNQVNLTVYETEGKTYDANTINKTINQLFETNQEYIQSRDNLSTLINESYDTCDSNVESYVTWYFRPWYDDPLDSLQRGFENVTNPNSTRNEEEYREHLTERIDTSKIAESAQNYNRILDDLSTQTREKLQELPVYEIPDWLAVSTKPLDEHLQELHVKEELVLQYPQGSDSDAETYTKSIRKALQDSRSEMLSPIQQLLV
;
A
#
# COMPACT_ATOMS: atom_id res chain seq x y z
N MET A 1 9.92 57.30 -21.56
CA MET A 1 10.57 56.02 -21.18
C MET A 1 10.15 55.48 -19.80
N ILE A 2 10.10 56.27 -18.71
CA ILE A 2 9.58 55.80 -17.40
C ILE A 2 8.03 55.71 -17.38
N ALA A 3 7.34 56.67 -18.02
CA ALA A 3 5.88 56.66 -18.16
C ALA A 3 5.35 55.46 -19.00
N GLU A 4 6.15 54.95 -19.93
CA GLU A 4 5.82 53.78 -20.76
C GLU A 4 6.01 52.46 -20.00
N LYS A 5 7.04 52.38 -19.12
CA LYS A 5 7.24 51.28 -18.19
C LYS A 5 6.18 51.22 -17.09
N ILE A 6 5.64 52.38 -16.69
CA ILE A 6 4.49 52.45 -15.76
C ILE A 6 3.19 52.04 -16.47
N LYS A 7 3.04 52.33 -17.77
CA LYS A 7 1.93 51.81 -18.59
C LYS A 7 1.98 50.28 -18.75
N GLN A 8 3.16 49.67 -18.81
CA GLN A 8 3.34 48.21 -18.78
C GLN A 8 3.07 47.57 -17.40
N ALA A 9 3.10 48.33 -16.31
CA ALA A 9 2.75 47.84 -14.97
C ALA A 9 1.23 47.67 -14.78
N ALA A 10 0.44 48.17 -15.73
CA ALA A 10 -0.99 47.93 -15.83
C ALA A 10 -1.30 47.38 -17.23
N LEU A 11 -1.00 46.11 -17.49
CA LEU A 11 -1.74 45.41 -18.54
C LEU A 11 -3.22 45.66 -18.27
N PRO A 12 -4.05 46.00 -19.29
CA PRO A 12 -5.47 46.15 -19.09
C PRO A 12 -5.94 44.85 -18.44
N TYR A 13 -6.45 44.97 -17.22
CA TYR A 13 -6.76 43.85 -16.33
C TYR A 13 -7.52 42.73 -17.05
N LYS A 14 -8.41 43.10 -18.00
CA LYS A 14 -9.13 42.20 -18.91
C LYS A 14 -8.25 41.37 -19.85
N THR A 15 -7.24 41.95 -20.50
CA THR A 15 -6.32 41.23 -21.41
C THR A 15 -5.42 40.25 -20.66
N PHE A 16 -4.99 40.60 -19.44
CA PHE A 16 -4.22 39.69 -18.59
C PHE A 16 -5.09 38.51 -18.12
N ILE A 17 -6.33 38.77 -17.69
CA ILE A 17 -7.31 37.73 -17.32
C ILE A 17 -7.56 36.76 -18.47
N CYS A 18 -7.86 37.30 -19.64
CA CYS A 18 -8.19 36.50 -20.82
C CYS A 18 -6.99 35.63 -21.21
N SER A 19 -5.78 36.22 -21.26
CA SER A 19 -4.57 35.46 -21.58
C SER A 19 -4.23 34.38 -20.54
N PHE A 20 -4.37 34.67 -19.24
CA PHE A 20 -4.14 33.68 -18.18
C PHE A 20 -5.14 32.52 -18.26
N SER A 21 -6.44 32.84 -18.31
CA SER A 21 -7.51 31.85 -18.26
C SER A 21 -7.45 30.92 -19.47
N ILE A 22 -7.15 31.46 -20.67
CA ILE A 22 -6.96 30.66 -21.88
C ILE A 22 -5.74 29.72 -21.74
N LYS A 23 -4.59 30.22 -21.29
CA LYS A 23 -3.39 29.39 -21.09
C LYS A 23 -3.64 28.27 -20.08
N ALA A 24 -4.28 28.60 -18.96
CA ALA A 24 -4.60 27.64 -17.91
C ALA A 24 -5.60 26.59 -18.40
N ALA A 25 -6.68 27.00 -19.08
CA ALA A 25 -7.65 26.09 -19.65
C ALA A 25 -7.01 25.14 -20.68
N ILE A 26 -6.16 25.66 -21.57
CA ILE A 26 -5.40 24.83 -22.53
C ILE A 26 -4.50 23.84 -21.80
N ALA A 27 -3.74 24.30 -20.80
CA ALA A 27 -2.83 23.44 -20.05
C ALA A 27 -3.56 22.30 -19.31
N LEU A 28 -4.69 22.59 -18.67
CA LEU A 28 -5.52 21.58 -17.99
C LEU A 28 -6.23 20.65 -18.98
N THR A 29 -6.66 21.17 -20.13
CA THR A 29 -7.24 20.34 -21.20
C THR A 29 -6.20 19.38 -21.76
N LEU A 30 -4.97 19.83 -21.97
CA LEU A 30 -3.86 18.97 -22.40
C LEU A 30 -3.52 17.91 -21.34
N LEU A 31 -3.57 18.24 -20.05
CA LEU A 31 -3.40 17.26 -18.98
C LEU A 31 -4.52 16.21 -18.97
N CYS A 32 -5.77 16.65 -19.17
CA CYS A 32 -6.92 15.74 -19.28
C CYS A 32 -6.80 14.82 -20.51
N LEU A 33 -6.44 15.38 -21.68
CA LEU A 33 -6.19 14.61 -22.90
C LEU A 33 -5.04 13.62 -22.73
N PHE A 34 -3.95 14.04 -22.08
CA PHE A 34 -2.85 13.15 -21.74
C PHE A 34 -3.38 11.94 -20.96
N GLY A 35 -4.23 12.15 -19.96
CA GLY A 35 -4.80 11.06 -19.19
C GLY A 35 -5.77 10.15 -19.94
N LEU A 36 -6.50 10.67 -20.92
CA LEU A 36 -7.40 9.86 -21.75
C LEU A 36 -6.66 8.96 -22.73
N PHE A 37 -5.43 9.32 -23.13
CA PHE A 37 -4.69 8.60 -24.17
C PHE A 37 -3.43 7.89 -23.67
N ILE A 38 -3.07 8.02 -22.38
CA ILE A 38 -1.77 7.59 -21.85
C ILE A 38 -1.44 6.12 -22.12
N GLU A 39 -2.43 5.23 -22.06
CA GLU A 39 -2.26 3.79 -22.30
C GLU A 39 -1.77 3.47 -23.73
N HIS A 40 -2.06 4.37 -24.68
CA HIS A 40 -1.65 4.26 -26.08
C HIS A 40 -0.41 5.08 -26.43
N ILE A 41 0.09 5.90 -25.50
CA ILE A 41 1.29 6.73 -25.74
C ILE A 41 2.53 5.85 -25.57
N PRO A 42 3.43 5.81 -26.57
CA PRO A 42 4.64 5.01 -26.46
C PRO A 42 5.58 5.57 -25.37
N PRO A 43 6.40 4.74 -24.72
CA PRO A 43 7.28 5.15 -23.61
C PRO A 43 8.16 6.36 -23.93
N ALA A 44 8.71 6.39 -25.16
CA ALA A 44 9.54 7.50 -25.62
C ALA A 44 8.80 8.84 -25.65
N ALA A 45 7.51 8.84 -26.02
CA ALA A 45 6.71 10.07 -26.02
C ALA A 45 6.38 10.53 -24.60
N ILE A 46 6.09 9.60 -23.67
CA ILE A 46 5.89 9.92 -22.25
C ILE A 46 7.16 10.56 -21.66
N ALA A 47 8.32 9.96 -21.93
CA ALA A 47 9.62 10.48 -21.48
C ALA A 47 9.90 11.90 -22.00
N ILE A 48 9.58 12.18 -23.27
CA ILE A 48 9.73 13.51 -23.88
C ILE A 48 8.77 14.51 -23.22
N ILE A 49 7.50 14.15 -23.05
CA ILE A 49 6.49 15.01 -22.39
C ILE A 49 6.94 15.36 -20.97
N TRP A 50 7.39 14.36 -20.21
CA TRP A 50 7.90 14.55 -18.85
C TRP A 50 9.11 15.48 -18.82
N ALA A 51 10.10 15.25 -19.69
CA ALA A 51 11.33 16.05 -19.75
C ALA A 51 11.06 17.51 -20.14
N ILE A 52 10.23 17.75 -21.17
CA ILE A 52 9.89 19.10 -21.64
C ILE A 52 9.09 19.85 -20.57
N THR A 53 8.08 19.22 -19.99
CA THR A 53 7.23 19.84 -18.97
C THR A 53 8.04 20.17 -17.72
N SER A 54 8.94 19.28 -17.31
CA SER A 54 9.87 19.50 -16.20
C SER A 54 10.80 20.69 -16.47
N ALA A 55 11.34 20.83 -17.69
CA ALA A 55 12.13 21.99 -18.07
C ALA A 55 11.34 23.31 -18.01
N LEU A 56 10.08 23.32 -18.47
CA LEU A 56 9.21 24.50 -18.40
C LEU A 56 8.86 24.86 -16.95
N PHE A 57 8.55 23.87 -16.12
CA PHE A 57 8.32 24.04 -14.68
C PHE A 57 9.56 24.63 -13.99
N THR A 58 10.75 24.15 -14.37
CA THR A 58 12.02 24.61 -13.81
C THR A 58 12.24 26.09 -14.04
N ILE A 59 11.96 26.58 -15.25
CA ILE A 59 12.14 28.00 -15.59
C ILE A 59 11.28 28.86 -14.65
N THR A 60 10.03 28.46 -14.47
CA THR A 60 9.08 29.19 -13.61
C THR A 60 9.47 29.08 -12.14
N LEU A 61 9.87 27.91 -11.66
CA LEU A 61 10.28 27.71 -10.27
C LEU A 61 11.58 28.46 -9.93
N ALA A 62 12.51 28.54 -10.88
CA ALA A 62 13.78 29.24 -10.71
C ALA A 62 13.62 30.77 -10.69
N TYR A 63 12.59 31.33 -11.35
CA TYR A 63 12.33 32.77 -11.43
C TYR A 63 12.38 33.48 -10.07
N PRO A 64 11.56 33.12 -9.06
CA PRO A 64 11.56 33.83 -7.78
C PRO A 64 12.90 33.74 -7.05
N PHE A 65 13.65 32.65 -7.22
CA PHE A 65 14.98 32.55 -6.63
C PHE A 65 15.94 33.51 -7.34
N ILE A 66 16.00 33.49 -8.67
CA ILE A 66 16.90 34.34 -9.46
C ILE A 66 16.61 35.82 -9.21
N ILE A 67 15.35 36.22 -9.14
CA ILE A 67 14.96 37.60 -8.82
C ILE A 67 15.42 37.99 -7.40
N LYS A 68 15.41 37.08 -6.41
CA LYS A 68 15.95 37.36 -5.06
C LYS A 68 17.43 37.76 -5.10
N LYS A 69 18.21 37.19 -6.03
CA LYS A 69 19.65 37.49 -6.16
C LYS A 69 19.93 38.91 -6.63
N ILE A 70 18.97 39.59 -7.25
CA ILE A 70 19.11 40.99 -7.67
C ILE A 70 19.41 41.86 -6.44
N ASN A 71 18.64 41.69 -5.35
CA ASN A 71 18.88 42.43 -4.10
C ASN A 71 20.26 42.13 -3.50
N THR A 72 20.69 40.87 -3.58
CA THR A 72 22.02 40.48 -3.10
C THR A 72 23.13 41.10 -3.95
N LYS A 73 22.92 41.21 -5.26
CA LYS A 73 23.88 41.77 -6.21
C LYS A 73 24.11 43.27 -5.99
N GLU A 74 23.06 44.02 -5.60
CA GLU A 74 23.18 45.46 -5.27
C GLU A 74 24.23 45.74 -4.18
N MET A 75 24.55 44.76 -3.34
CA MET A 75 25.55 44.90 -2.27
C MET A 75 27.01 44.72 -2.72
N PHE A 76 27.28 44.22 -3.94
CA PHE A 76 28.64 43.86 -4.38
C PHE A 76 29.01 44.51 -5.71
N GLN A 77 30.28 44.91 -5.84
CA GLN A 77 30.83 45.45 -7.09
C GLN A 77 30.76 44.44 -8.24
N ASP A 78 30.52 44.95 -9.46
CA ASP A 78 30.58 44.17 -10.70
C ASP A 78 31.97 43.55 -10.89
N GLY A 79 32.06 42.39 -11.55
CA GLY A 79 33.32 41.68 -11.74
C GLY A 79 33.97 40.99 -10.51
N SER A 80 33.53 41.28 -9.28
CA SER A 80 34.04 40.60 -8.07
C SER A 80 33.76 39.09 -8.08
N GLU A 81 34.61 38.28 -7.44
CA GLU A 81 34.40 36.81 -7.35
C GLU A 81 33.05 36.45 -6.69
N ILE A 82 32.61 37.25 -5.72
CA ILE A 82 31.30 37.09 -5.07
C ILE A 82 30.17 37.43 -6.06
N SER A 83 30.31 38.51 -6.84
CA SER A 83 29.37 38.86 -7.90
C SER A 83 29.24 37.76 -8.97
N LYS A 84 30.36 37.14 -9.38
CA LYS A 84 30.36 36.00 -10.32
C LYS A 84 29.57 34.80 -9.75
N ARG A 85 29.75 34.47 -8.46
CA ARG A 85 28.98 33.42 -7.77
C ARG A 85 27.49 33.75 -7.65
N ILE A 86 27.15 35.00 -7.33
CA ILE A 86 25.75 35.47 -7.29
C ILE A 86 25.12 35.36 -8.69
N ASN A 87 25.84 35.69 -9.75
CA ASN A 87 25.35 35.54 -11.12
C ASN A 87 25.17 34.08 -11.57
N GLY A 88 25.83 33.11 -10.92
CA GLY A 88 25.71 31.68 -11.21
C GLY A 88 24.29 31.13 -11.08
N ARG A 89 23.84 30.31 -12.05
CA ARG A 89 22.46 29.79 -12.11
C ARG A 89 22.36 28.28 -12.08
N VAL A 90 23.42 27.61 -12.50
CA VAL A 90 23.50 26.15 -12.66
C VAL A 90 22.95 25.44 -11.43
N GLY A 91 23.52 25.65 -10.24
CA GLY A 91 23.06 24.96 -9.03
C GLY A 91 21.58 25.19 -8.68
N ARG A 92 21.03 26.37 -8.98
CA ARG A 92 19.59 26.64 -8.75
C ARG A 92 18.70 26.01 -9.80
N LEU A 93 19.14 25.99 -11.06
CA LEU A 93 18.43 25.32 -12.13
C LEU A 93 18.41 23.82 -11.90
N ILE A 94 19.53 23.22 -11.47
CA ILE A 94 19.60 21.80 -11.06
C ILE A 94 18.59 21.51 -9.96
N PHE A 95 18.64 22.26 -8.86
CA PHE A 95 17.71 22.09 -7.74
C PHE A 95 16.25 22.24 -8.17
N CYS A 96 15.92 23.29 -8.93
CA CYS A 96 14.56 23.52 -9.42
C CYS A 96 14.12 22.44 -10.41
N PHE A 97 15.04 21.87 -11.19
CA PHE A 97 14.74 20.82 -12.15
C PHE A 97 14.37 19.51 -11.46
N VAL A 98 15.15 19.11 -10.47
CA VAL A 98 14.85 17.91 -9.68
C VAL A 98 13.45 18.02 -9.04
N ILE A 99 13.15 19.16 -8.40
CA ILE A 99 11.82 19.39 -7.83
C ILE A 99 10.74 19.40 -8.91
N SER A 100 10.99 20.05 -10.04
CA SER A 100 10.03 20.10 -11.16
C SER A 100 9.73 18.72 -11.72
N ALA A 101 10.74 17.86 -11.88
CA ALA A 101 10.58 16.51 -12.38
C ALA A 101 9.68 15.67 -11.46
N VAL A 102 9.88 15.77 -10.14
CA VAL A 102 9.05 15.09 -9.13
C VAL A 102 7.62 15.64 -9.14
N LEU A 103 7.45 16.97 -9.19
CA LEU A 103 6.13 17.60 -9.23
C LEU A 103 5.35 17.21 -10.50
N VAL A 104 6.00 17.24 -11.66
CA VAL A 104 5.37 16.86 -12.94
C VAL A 104 5.03 15.37 -12.95
N ALA A 105 5.92 14.49 -12.49
CA ALA A 105 5.62 13.07 -12.38
C ALA A 105 4.42 12.82 -11.46
N SER A 106 4.39 13.46 -10.29
CA SER A 106 3.26 13.36 -9.36
C SER A 106 1.96 13.84 -9.98
N LEU A 107 1.98 14.98 -10.69
CA LEU A 107 0.81 15.51 -11.38
C LEU A 107 0.31 14.57 -12.48
N MET A 108 1.22 14.03 -13.29
CA MET A 108 0.90 13.10 -14.36
C MET A 108 0.24 11.83 -13.81
N ILE A 109 0.76 11.27 -12.72
CA ILE A 109 0.22 10.05 -12.10
C ILE A 109 -1.12 10.33 -11.41
N GLU A 110 -1.17 11.33 -10.53
CA GLU A 110 -2.37 11.61 -9.72
C GLU A 110 -3.54 12.12 -10.58
N SER A 111 -3.28 12.86 -11.66
CA SER A 111 -4.35 13.36 -12.54
C SER A 111 -5.20 12.27 -13.19
N LEU A 112 -4.68 11.04 -13.26
CA LEU A 112 -5.36 9.88 -13.84
C LEU A 112 -6.33 9.20 -12.85
N LYS A 113 -6.06 9.40 -11.56
CA LYS A 113 -6.89 8.92 -10.45
C LYS A 113 -8.06 9.85 -10.18
N TRP A 114 -7.93 11.13 -10.56
CA TRP A 114 -8.93 12.14 -10.27
C TRP A 114 -10.31 11.78 -10.80
N THR A 115 -11.25 11.73 -9.87
CA THR A 115 -12.69 11.60 -10.10
C THR A 115 -13.25 12.85 -10.79
N ILE A 116 -14.51 12.77 -11.24
CA ILE A 116 -15.22 13.90 -11.83
C ILE A 116 -15.21 15.11 -10.88
N LEU A 117 -15.37 14.88 -9.57
CA LEU A 117 -15.40 15.95 -8.57
C LEU A 117 -14.02 16.63 -8.44
N GLU A 118 -12.95 15.87 -8.46
CA GLU A 118 -11.58 16.39 -8.46
C GLU A 118 -11.26 17.18 -9.73
N TRP A 119 -11.69 16.70 -10.90
CA TRP A 119 -11.58 17.48 -12.14
C TRP A 119 -12.37 18.79 -12.10
N VAL A 120 -13.58 18.79 -11.53
CA VAL A 120 -14.36 20.02 -11.30
C VAL A 120 -13.59 20.98 -10.40
N LEU A 121 -13.00 20.50 -9.31
CA LEU A 121 -12.13 21.30 -8.43
C LEU A 121 -10.94 21.88 -9.20
N VAL A 122 -10.29 21.08 -10.04
CA VAL A 122 -9.14 21.48 -10.87
C VAL A 122 -9.51 22.60 -11.85
N TYR A 123 -10.67 22.56 -12.50
CA TYR A 123 -11.11 23.68 -13.35
C TYR A 123 -11.54 24.90 -12.53
N CYS A 124 -12.20 24.71 -11.39
CA CYS A 124 -12.54 25.79 -10.46
C CYS A 124 -11.30 26.48 -9.86
N SER A 125 -10.15 25.80 -9.87
CA SER A 125 -8.88 26.33 -9.42
C SER A 125 -8.40 27.53 -10.27
N ILE A 126 -8.82 27.65 -11.53
CA ILE A 126 -8.45 28.76 -12.42
C ILE A 126 -8.97 30.12 -11.88
N PRO A 127 -10.30 30.34 -11.73
CA PRO A 127 -10.81 31.59 -11.20
C PRO A 127 -10.39 31.83 -9.75
N PHE A 128 -10.22 30.75 -8.96
CA PHE A 128 -9.76 30.84 -7.59
C PHE A 128 -8.32 31.34 -7.48
N TYR A 129 -7.39 30.75 -8.25
CA TYR A 129 -5.98 31.19 -8.33
C TYR A 129 -5.89 32.66 -8.73
N PHE A 130 -6.65 33.06 -9.75
CA PHE A 130 -6.68 34.44 -10.21
C PHE A 130 -7.11 35.41 -9.12
N SER A 131 -8.22 35.11 -8.45
CA SER A 131 -8.76 35.93 -7.36
C SER A 131 -7.77 36.04 -6.20
N LEU A 132 -7.15 34.90 -5.83
CA LEU A 132 -6.14 34.83 -4.78
C LEU A 132 -4.92 35.69 -5.11
N ALA A 133 -4.40 35.60 -6.34
CA ALA A 133 -3.24 36.39 -6.79
C ALA A 133 -3.49 37.90 -6.68
N ILE A 134 -4.70 38.37 -7.00
CA ILE A 134 -5.07 39.78 -6.88
C ILE A 134 -5.13 40.22 -5.43
N ILE A 135 -5.77 39.41 -4.58
CA ILE A 135 -5.92 39.70 -3.16
C ILE A 135 -4.54 39.82 -2.51
N ILE A 136 -3.67 38.83 -2.75
CA ILE A 136 -2.29 38.81 -2.25
C ILE A 136 -1.52 40.05 -2.75
N ASN A 137 -1.60 40.34 -4.06
CA ASN A 137 -0.88 41.45 -4.64
C ASN A 137 -1.31 42.81 -4.04
N ASN A 138 -2.62 43.04 -3.93
CA ASN A 138 -3.16 44.32 -3.47
C ASN A 138 -3.08 44.49 -1.94
N LYS A 139 -3.30 43.43 -1.15
CA LYS A 139 -3.32 43.54 0.31
C LYS A 139 -1.91 43.51 0.93
N TRP A 140 -1.00 42.70 0.39
CA TRP A 140 0.30 42.43 1.02
C TRP A 140 1.46 42.91 0.15
N ILE A 141 1.53 42.43 -1.10
CA ILE A 141 2.76 42.59 -1.88
C ILE A 141 3.03 44.03 -2.29
N LYS A 142 2.02 44.79 -2.71
CA LYS A 142 2.19 46.22 -3.06
C LYS A 142 2.64 47.08 -1.88
N LYS A 143 2.33 46.67 -0.65
CA LYS A 143 2.69 47.41 0.57
C LYS A 143 4.13 47.11 1.00
N GLU A 144 4.55 45.85 0.90
CA GLU A 144 5.83 45.38 1.44
C GLU A 144 6.96 45.32 0.40
N TYR A 145 6.66 45.09 -0.88
CA TYR A 145 7.69 44.84 -1.90
C TYR A 145 7.87 46.05 -2.84
N LYS A 146 9.14 46.39 -3.10
CA LYS A 146 9.51 47.30 -4.21
C LYS A 146 8.96 46.74 -5.55
N PRO A 147 8.56 47.59 -6.52
CA PRO A 147 7.96 47.16 -7.79
C PRO A 147 8.70 46.05 -8.52
N LEU A 148 10.04 46.06 -8.48
CA LEU A 148 10.90 45.05 -9.12
C LEU A 148 10.69 43.63 -8.56
N TYR A 149 10.28 43.50 -7.30
CA TYR A 149 10.10 42.22 -6.60
C TYR A 149 8.64 41.81 -6.40
N GLN A 150 7.68 42.68 -6.74
CA GLN A 150 6.25 42.42 -6.51
C GLN A 150 5.78 41.16 -7.26
N ARG A 151 6.29 40.93 -8.47
CA ARG A 151 5.93 39.75 -9.26
C ARG A 151 6.41 38.44 -8.60
N ARG A 152 7.64 38.43 -8.11
CA ARG A 152 8.21 37.33 -7.33
C ARG A 152 7.36 37.04 -6.09
N GLY A 153 7.00 38.08 -5.33
CA GLY A 153 6.21 37.95 -4.11
C GLY A 153 4.84 37.34 -4.41
N THR A 154 4.10 37.95 -5.34
CA THR A 154 2.76 37.47 -5.73
C THR A 154 2.80 36.00 -6.15
N MET A 155 3.76 35.62 -6.98
CA MET A 155 3.90 34.25 -7.45
C MET A 155 4.16 33.24 -6.33
N LEU A 156 5.14 33.51 -5.44
CA LEU A 156 5.49 32.59 -4.35
C LEU A 156 4.35 32.41 -3.35
N PHE A 157 3.73 33.52 -2.91
CA PHE A 157 2.65 33.45 -1.93
C PHE A 157 1.39 32.81 -2.53
N THR A 158 1.05 33.13 -3.78
CA THR A 158 -0.10 32.49 -4.45
C THR A 158 0.15 31.01 -4.65
N TRP A 159 1.34 30.62 -5.12
CA TRP A 159 1.71 29.21 -5.26
C TRP A 159 1.63 28.45 -3.93
N GLY A 160 2.22 28.98 -2.86
CA GLY A 160 2.23 28.34 -1.55
C GLY A 160 0.85 28.18 -0.94
N ILE A 161 0.04 29.26 -0.96
CA ILE A 161 -1.33 29.22 -0.41
C ILE A 161 -2.24 28.34 -1.27
N MET A 162 -2.16 28.47 -2.60
CA MET A 162 -2.96 27.65 -3.51
C MET A 162 -2.63 26.16 -3.36
N GLY A 163 -1.35 25.80 -3.30
CA GLY A 163 -0.91 24.43 -3.07
C GLY A 163 -1.51 23.86 -1.79
N ALA A 164 -1.35 24.57 -0.66
CA ALA A 164 -1.90 24.13 0.62
C ALA A 164 -3.44 24.00 0.62
N VAL A 165 -4.16 24.95 0.02
CA VAL A 165 -5.62 24.89 -0.07
C VAL A 165 -6.06 23.70 -0.91
N LEU A 166 -5.43 23.49 -2.07
CA LEU A 166 -5.76 22.34 -2.93
C LEU A 166 -5.46 21.02 -2.24
N THR A 167 -4.33 20.90 -1.53
CA THR A 167 -4.00 19.69 -0.76
C THR A 167 -5.09 19.36 0.26
N ILE A 168 -5.55 20.35 1.02
CA ILE A 168 -6.63 20.14 2.00
C ILE A 168 -7.90 19.66 1.30
N LEU A 169 -8.27 20.29 0.17
CA LEU A 169 -9.47 19.92 -0.56
C LEU A 169 -9.38 18.50 -1.15
N PHE A 170 -8.26 18.13 -1.76
CA PHE A 170 -8.03 16.76 -2.25
C PHE A 170 -8.13 15.73 -1.13
N VAL A 171 -7.44 15.95 0.00
CA VAL A 171 -7.48 15.04 1.16
C VAL A 171 -8.90 14.91 1.73
N VAL A 172 -9.65 16.00 1.82
CA VAL A 172 -11.06 15.98 2.28
C VAL A 172 -11.93 15.17 1.32
N ILE A 173 -11.74 15.33 0.00
CA ILE A 173 -12.47 14.54 -1.00
C ILE A 173 -12.14 13.05 -0.83
N SER A 174 -10.86 12.70 -0.71
CA SER A 174 -10.44 11.30 -0.50
C SER A 174 -11.04 10.72 0.79
N ALA A 175 -11.07 11.48 1.88
CA ALA A 175 -11.63 11.04 3.16
C ALA A 175 -13.16 10.81 3.10
N ILE A 176 -13.89 11.69 2.41
CA ILE A 176 -15.34 11.52 2.20
C ILE A 176 -15.62 10.24 1.40
N THR A 177 -14.85 10.00 0.33
CA THR A 177 -15.00 8.80 -0.51
C THR A 177 -14.69 7.51 0.26
N ALA A 178 -13.67 7.52 1.12
CA ALA A 178 -13.26 6.35 1.90
C ALA A 178 -14.24 5.97 3.05
N SER A 179 -15.07 6.91 3.52
CA SER A 179 -15.94 6.71 4.69
C SER A 179 -17.04 5.65 4.54
N ASN A 180 -17.25 5.10 3.34
CA ASN A 180 -18.26 4.08 3.05
C ASN A 180 -17.69 2.65 2.94
N ILE A 181 -16.39 2.44 3.16
CA ILE A 181 -15.72 1.15 2.90
C ILE A 181 -15.71 0.30 4.17
N SER A 182 -16.28 -0.90 4.09
CA SER A 182 -16.52 -1.80 5.23
C SER A 182 -15.51 -2.96 5.35
N SER A 183 -14.77 -3.28 4.28
CA SER A 183 -13.80 -4.38 4.26
C SER A 183 -12.54 -4.09 3.45
N PHE A 184 -11.52 -4.94 3.60
CA PHE A 184 -10.27 -4.86 2.84
C PHE A 184 -10.50 -5.14 1.34
N GLY A 185 -11.28 -6.18 1.01
CA GLY A 185 -11.65 -6.48 -0.38
C GLY A 185 -12.45 -5.36 -1.03
N GLU A 186 -13.35 -4.70 -0.29
CA GLU A 186 -14.09 -3.52 -0.78
C GLU A 186 -13.16 -2.33 -1.06
N ALA A 187 -12.13 -2.10 -0.23
CA ALA A 187 -11.17 -1.04 -0.44
C ALA A 187 -10.36 -1.21 -1.73
N PHE A 188 -9.91 -2.44 -2.00
CA PHE A 188 -9.09 -2.74 -3.18
C PHE A 188 -9.93 -2.86 -4.46
N SER A 189 -11.14 -3.42 -4.39
CA SER A 189 -12.05 -3.48 -5.54
C SER A 189 -12.61 -2.12 -5.95
N SER A 190 -12.82 -1.20 -5.00
CA SER A 190 -13.22 0.18 -5.30
C SER A 190 -12.06 1.04 -5.79
N THR A 191 -10.83 0.57 -5.63
CA THR A 191 -9.64 1.27 -6.13
C THR A 191 -9.46 0.98 -7.62
N LYS A 192 -9.28 2.02 -8.41
CA LYS A 192 -9.04 1.88 -9.85
C LYS A 192 -7.59 1.45 -10.10
N LEU A 193 -7.39 0.25 -10.65
CA LEU A 193 -6.09 -0.13 -11.20
C LEU A 193 -5.85 0.66 -12.49
N LEU A 194 -4.80 1.48 -12.51
CA LEU A 194 -4.43 2.27 -13.69
C LEU A 194 -3.45 1.50 -14.58
N PHE A 195 -3.44 1.83 -15.88
CA PHE A 195 -2.42 1.40 -16.84
C PHE A 195 -2.38 -0.08 -17.20
N THR A 196 -3.44 -0.82 -16.92
CA THR A 196 -3.55 -2.21 -17.36
C THR A 196 -3.44 -2.30 -18.88
N GLY A 197 -2.45 -3.05 -19.38
CA GLY A 197 -2.22 -3.18 -20.82
C GLY A 197 -1.61 -1.94 -21.50
N SER A 198 -1.06 -1.00 -20.73
CA SER A 198 -0.34 0.16 -21.27
C SER A 198 0.81 -0.25 -22.20
N SER A 199 1.07 0.59 -23.20
CA SER A 199 2.24 0.48 -24.10
C SER A 199 3.57 0.70 -23.38
N SER A 200 3.54 1.21 -22.14
CA SER A 200 4.70 1.39 -21.27
C SER A 200 4.61 0.46 -20.07
N ALA A 201 5.61 -0.41 -19.93
CA ALA A 201 5.73 -1.33 -18.81
C ALA A 201 5.95 -0.55 -17.50
N LEU A 202 6.71 0.55 -17.52
CA LEU A 202 6.91 1.38 -16.33
C LEU A 202 5.61 2.01 -15.83
N MET A 203 4.73 2.45 -16.74
CA MET A 203 3.44 3.00 -16.32
C MET A 203 2.56 1.93 -15.68
N GLU A 204 2.56 0.69 -16.21
CA GLU A 204 1.86 -0.44 -15.60
C GLU A 204 2.34 -0.71 -14.16
N GLU A 205 3.65 -0.69 -13.94
CA GLU A 205 4.25 -0.83 -12.59
C GLU A 205 3.86 0.31 -11.63
N ILE A 206 3.84 1.54 -12.13
CA ILE A 206 3.36 2.70 -11.36
C ILE A 206 1.86 2.55 -11.03
N GLY A 207 1.08 1.96 -11.93
CA GLY A 207 -0.33 1.65 -11.72
C GLY A 207 -0.55 0.68 -10.56
N LYS A 208 0.23 -0.41 -10.51
CA LYS A 208 0.20 -1.40 -9.41
C LYS A 208 0.57 -0.76 -8.07
N LEU A 209 1.60 0.09 -8.05
CA LEU A 209 2.03 0.79 -6.84
C LEU A 209 0.99 1.82 -6.37
N GLY A 210 0.37 2.55 -7.30
CA GLY A 210 -0.74 3.45 -7.01
C GLY A 210 -1.94 2.72 -6.41
N TYR A 211 -2.33 1.60 -7.01
CA TYR A 211 -3.41 0.74 -6.52
C TYR A 211 -3.16 0.25 -5.09
N LEU A 212 -1.91 -0.13 -4.77
CA LEU A 212 -1.51 -0.50 -3.42
C LEU A 212 -1.72 0.64 -2.41
N ILE A 213 -1.15 1.82 -2.70
CA ILE A 213 -1.21 2.98 -1.80
C ILE A 213 -2.67 3.39 -1.57
N ASP A 214 -3.45 3.45 -2.64
CA ASP A 214 -4.83 3.92 -2.59
C ASP A 214 -5.71 2.90 -1.85
N GLY A 215 -5.57 1.59 -2.13
CA GLY A 215 -6.31 0.53 -1.45
C GLY A 215 -6.03 0.46 0.06
N PHE A 216 -4.76 0.54 0.47
CA PHE A 216 -4.43 0.62 1.90
C PHE A 216 -4.84 1.93 2.54
N THR A 217 -4.80 3.04 1.82
CA THR A 217 -5.26 4.33 2.38
C THR A 217 -6.76 4.31 2.60
N ALA A 218 -7.52 3.78 1.65
CA ALA A 218 -8.96 3.60 1.74
C ALA A 218 -9.34 2.69 2.93
N PHE A 219 -8.66 1.55 3.08
CA PHE A 219 -8.87 0.65 4.21
C PHE A 219 -8.42 1.25 5.56
N GLY A 220 -7.25 1.90 5.59
CA GLY A 220 -6.70 2.53 6.80
C GLY A 220 -7.57 3.67 7.31
N LEU A 221 -8.21 4.42 6.40
CA LEU A 221 -9.16 5.48 6.74
C LEU A 221 -10.50 4.95 7.28
N SER A 222 -10.93 3.73 6.93
CA SER A 222 -12.11 3.12 7.54
C SER A 222 -11.79 2.42 8.86
N ALA A 223 -10.57 1.90 9.02
CA ALA A 223 -10.09 1.16 10.19
C ALA A 223 -9.18 1.99 11.12
N LEU A 224 -9.50 3.28 11.33
CA LEU A 224 -8.72 4.34 12.01
C LEU A 224 -8.10 4.01 13.40
N SER A 225 -8.28 2.81 13.95
CA SER A 225 -7.66 2.34 15.19
C SER A 225 -6.36 1.52 15.01
N LYS A 226 -5.98 1.12 13.79
CA LYS A 226 -4.80 0.26 13.56
C LYS A 226 -3.57 1.07 13.11
N SER A 227 -2.51 1.08 13.93
CA SER A 227 -1.27 1.85 13.67
C SER A 227 -0.52 1.44 12.40
N GLU A 228 -0.75 0.22 11.91
CA GLU A 228 -0.03 -0.42 10.81
C GLU A 228 -0.23 0.28 9.45
N TYR A 229 -1.32 1.03 9.27
CA TYR A 229 -1.64 1.70 7.98
C TYR A 229 -1.26 3.18 7.92
N THR A 230 -0.69 3.72 9.00
CA THR A 230 -0.32 5.15 9.11
C THR A 230 0.65 5.58 8.00
N LEU A 231 1.57 4.70 7.59
CA LEU A 231 2.56 5.00 6.55
C LEU A 231 1.90 5.26 5.18
N TYR A 232 0.89 4.46 4.81
CA TYR A 232 0.18 4.60 3.54
C TYR A 232 -0.65 5.88 3.49
N PHE A 233 -1.29 6.24 4.61
CA PHE A 233 -1.99 7.52 4.73
C PHE A 233 -1.05 8.72 4.58
N VAL A 234 0.14 8.68 5.21
CA VAL A 234 1.17 9.72 5.05
C VAL A 234 1.67 9.78 3.61
N ALA A 235 1.89 8.63 2.96
CA ALA A 235 2.28 8.56 1.56
C ALA A 235 1.20 9.18 0.64
N ASN A 236 -0.08 8.89 0.88
CA ASN A 236 -1.17 9.49 0.12
C ASN A 236 -1.25 11.01 0.32
N ILE A 237 -1.11 11.52 1.54
CA ILE A 237 -1.05 12.98 1.78
C ILE A 237 0.14 13.59 1.02
N ALA A 238 1.30 12.93 1.01
CA ALA A 238 2.48 13.41 0.30
C ALA A 238 2.24 13.47 -1.23
N LEU A 239 1.57 12.48 -1.81
CA LEU A 239 1.18 12.44 -3.22
C LEU A 239 0.12 13.50 -3.57
N CYS A 240 -0.92 13.62 -2.74
CA CYS A 240 -1.93 14.69 -2.86
C CYS A 240 -1.28 16.08 -2.76
N ALA A 241 -0.31 16.25 -1.85
CA ALA A 241 0.42 17.49 -1.71
C ALA A 241 1.28 17.77 -2.95
N SER A 242 2.08 16.82 -3.42
CA SER A 242 2.95 17.04 -4.56
C SER A 242 2.16 17.36 -5.84
N SER A 243 1.05 16.67 -6.11
CA SER A 243 0.18 16.94 -7.25
C SER A 243 -0.54 18.29 -7.14
N ALA A 244 -1.04 18.65 -5.95
CA ALA A 244 -1.64 19.97 -5.70
C ALA A 244 -0.67 21.12 -5.89
N PHE A 245 0.56 21.00 -5.37
CA PHE A 245 1.62 21.99 -5.55
C PHE A 245 2.09 22.07 -7.01
N ALA A 246 2.08 20.95 -7.74
CA ALA A 246 2.36 20.92 -9.17
C ALA A 246 1.27 21.63 -9.98
N LEU A 247 0.00 21.42 -9.65
CA LEU A 247 -1.13 22.12 -10.25
C LEU A 247 -1.07 23.63 -9.98
N ALA A 248 -0.84 24.03 -8.73
CA ALA A 248 -0.64 25.43 -8.37
C ALA A 248 0.56 26.06 -9.12
N HIS A 249 1.60 25.27 -9.38
CA HIS A 249 2.76 25.71 -10.15
C HIS A 249 2.46 25.84 -11.64
N LEU A 250 1.65 24.95 -12.22
CA LEU A 250 1.14 25.04 -13.59
C LEU A 250 0.34 26.32 -13.81
N LEU A 251 -0.55 26.66 -12.87
CA LEU A 251 -1.30 27.92 -12.88
C LEU A 251 -0.34 29.11 -12.73
N SER A 252 0.66 29.00 -11.86
CA SER A 252 1.69 30.02 -11.72
C SER A 252 2.47 30.26 -13.01
N PHE A 253 2.84 29.19 -13.73
CA PHE A 253 3.45 29.24 -15.06
C PHE A 253 2.55 29.99 -16.04
N CYS A 254 1.26 29.65 -16.09
CA CYS A 254 0.29 30.29 -16.99
C CYS A 254 0.09 31.79 -16.68
N SER A 255 0.27 32.19 -15.43
CA SER A 255 0.13 33.58 -15.01
C SER A 255 1.27 34.47 -15.52
N VAL A 256 2.49 33.93 -15.65
CA VAL A 256 3.70 34.70 -15.95
C VAL A 256 3.88 34.91 -17.45
N GLU A 257 4.29 36.11 -17.83
CA GLU A 257 4.60 36.43 -19.22
C GLU A 257 5.94 35.86 -19.64
N PHE A 258 6.03 35.45 -20.91
CA PHE A 258 7.28 34.92 -21.47
C PHE A 258 8.44 35.94 -21.43
N SER A 259 8.11 37.23 -21.57
CA SER A 259 9.05 38.35 -21.39
C SER A 259 9.74 38.33 -20.02
N GLU A 260 9.01 37.96 -18.96
CA GLU A 260 9.52 37.87 -17.60
C GLU A 260 10.31 36.59 -17.36
N LEU A 261 9.88 35.44 -17.91
CA LEU A 261 10.61 34.18 -17.78
C LEU A 261 12.00 34.23 -18.42
N LYS A 262 12.22 35.08 -19.45
CA LYS A 262 13.55 35.31 -20.03
C LYS A 262 14.59 35.78 -19.01
N ARG A 263 14.18 36.43 -17.92
CA ARG A 263 15.08 36.87 -16.84
C ARG A 263 15.81 35.70 -16.17
N VAL A 264 15.28 34.48 -16.25
CA VAL A 264 15.91 33.25 -15.80
C VAL A 264 17.20 32.92 -16.57
N PHE A 265 17.33 33.43 -17.80
CA PHE A 265 18.49 33.18 -18.66
C PHE A 265 19.43 34.39 -18.80
N ILE A 266 18.92 35.61 -18.59
CA ILE A 266 19.70 36.86 -18.74
C ILE A 266 20.40 37.23 -17.43
N PRO A 267 21.73 37.50 -17.40
CA PRO A 267 22.49 37.87 -16.19
C PRO A 267 21.85 39.02 -15.42
N ILE A 268 22.03 39.06 -14.10
CA ILE A 268 21.35 40.03 -13.21
C ILE A 268 21.85 41.45 -13.46
N GLU A 269 23.15 41.61 -13.70
CA GLU A 269 23.75 42.83 -14.24
C GLU A 269 25.15 42.53 -14.77
N GLU A 270 25.37 42.92 -16.02
CA GLU A 270 26.56 43.54 -16.61
C GLU A 270 26.10 43.96 -18.03
N ASN A 271 25.31 45.04 -18.12
CA ASN A 271 24.50 45.42 -19.30
C ASN A 271 25.30 45.62 -20.61
N TYR A 272 26.63 45.64 -20.52
CA TYR A 272 27.54 45.83 -21.65
C TYR A 272 28.51 44.64 -21.85
N ASN A 273 28.42 43.57 -21.05
CA ASN A 273 29.28 42.39 -21.17
C ASN A 273 28.60 41.29 -22.01
N THR A 274 28.66 41.46 -23.33
CA THR A 274 28.16 40.49 -24.31
C THR A 274 28.66 39.06 -24.08
N PRO A 275 29.97 38.79 -23.83
CA PRO A 275 30.43 37.42 -23.62
C PRO A 275 29.87 36.80 -22.34
N LEU A 276 29.70 37.55 -21.25
CA LEU A 276 29.06 37.04 -20.03
C LEU A 276 27.59 36.71 -20.25
N ARG A 277 26.87 37.54 -21.02
CA ARG A 277 25.47 37.30 -21.39
C ARG A 277 25.32 36.00 -22.20
N ILE A 278 26.14 35.82 -23.24
CA ILE A 278 26.12 34.59 -24.06
C ILE A 278 26.45 33.37 -23.19
N LYS A 279 27.52 33.45 -22.39
CA LYS A 279 27.92 32.37 -21.48
C LYS A 279 26.81 31.98 -20.50
N THR A 280 26.12 32.96 -19.92
CA THR A 280 25.05 32.71 -18.93
C THR A 280 23.83 32.06 -19.58
N ILE A 281 23.41 32.55 -20.75
CA ILE A 281 22.30 31.98 -21.52
C ILE A 281 22.64 30.55 -21.91
N LEU A 282 23.81 30.33 -22.52
CA LEU A 282 24.25 29.01 -22.97
C LEU A 282 24.37 28.03 -21.80
N SER A 283 25.01 28.43 -20.69
CA SER A 283 25.16 27.56 -19.52
C SER A 283 23.81 27.19 -18.91
N SER A 284 22.86 28.13 -18.84
CA SER A 284 21.53 27.88 -18.31
C SER A 284 20.71 26.97 -19.23
N ALA A 285 20.74 27.22 -20.54
CA ALA A 285 20.07 26.40 -21.54
C ALA A 285 20.66 24.99 -21.61
N LEU A 286 21.98 24.87 -21.59
CA LEU A 286 22.69 23.59 -21.58
C LEU A 286 22.40 22.81 -20.29
N THR A 287 22.30 23.48 -19.14
CA THR A 287 21.91 22.82 -17.89
C THR A 287 20.52 22.19 -18.02
N LEU A 288 19.53 22.95 -18.53
CA LEU A 288 18.19 22.40 -18.74
C LEU A 288 18.17 21.27 -19.76
N LEU A 289 18.94 21.40 -20.86
CA LEU A 289 19.03 20.37 -21.89
C LEU A 289 19.65 19.08 -21.35
N ILE A 290 20.79 19.17 -20.66
CA ILE A 290 21.47 17.99 -20.07
C ILE A 290 20.53 17.28 -19.09
N PHE A 291 19.84 18.02 -18.23
CA PHE A 291 18.93 17.42 -17.26
C PHE A 291 17.67 16.85 -17.92
N ALA A 292 17.14 17.49 -18.97
CA ALA A 292 16.04 16.94 -19.77
C ALA A 292 16.43 15.63 -20.46
N CYS A 293 17.61 15.58 -21.09
CA CYS A 293 18.16 14.34 -21.65
C CYS A 293 18.42 13.29 -20.55
N GLY A 294 18.89 13.72 -19.38
CA GLY A 294 19.08 12.86 -18.22
C GLY A 294 17.78 12.22 -17.74
N THR A 295 16.69 12.99 -17.61
CA THR A 295 15.37 12.44 -17.26
C THR A 295 14.83 11.51 -18.33
N PHE A 296 15.05 11.82 -19.62
CA PHE A 296 14.68 10.91 -20.69
C PHE A 296 15.43 9.57 -20.58
N GLY A 297 16.75 9.62 -20.37
CA GLY A 297 17.57 8.42 -20.17
C GLY A 297 17.19 7.63 -18.92
N LEU A 298 16.90 8.31 -17.81
CA LEU A 298 16.43 7.69 -16.57
C LEU A 298 15.07 6.99 -16.75
N PHE A 299 14.13 7.64 -17.45
CA PHE A 299 12.84 7.03 -17.76
C PHE A 299 13.04 5.77 -18.61
N TYR A 300 13.85 5.84 -19.67
CA TYR A 300 14.08 4.72 -20.55
C TYR A 300 14.79 3.55 -19.85
N TYR A 301 15.73 3.86 -18.97
CA TYR A 301 16.37 2.84 -18.12
C TYR A 301 15.36 2.15 -17.21
N ALA A 302 14.46 2.90 -16.56
CA ALA A 302 13.42 2.33 -15.72
C ALA A 302 12.38 1.52 -16.54
N GLU A 303 12.04 1.99 -17.74
CA GLU A 303 11.17 1.28 -18.69
C GLU A 303 11.78 -0.04 -19.14
N ASP A 304 13.06 -0.07 -19.50
CA ASP A 304 13.76 -1.30 -19.90
C ASP A 304 13.74 -2.34 -18.78
N GLN A 305 13.99 -1.91 -17.53
CA GLN A 305 13.94 -2.79 -16.36
C GLN A 305 12.53 -3.34 -16.11
N ALA A 306 11.49 -2.50 -16.23
CA ALA A 306 10.10 -2.94 -16.10
C ALA A 306 9.70 -3.91 -17.23
N ALA A 307 10.10 -3.63 -18.47
CA ALA A 307 9.82 -4.47 -19.62
C ALA A 307 10.54 -5.83 -19.55
N ASN A 308 11.79 -5.85 -19.08
CA ASN A 308 12.54 -7.09 -18.88
C ASN A 308 11.88 -8.00 -17.84
N ALA A 309 11.38 -7.45 -16.73
CA ALA A 309 10.63 -8.20 -15.73
C ALA A 309 9.32 -8.77 -16.32
N ARG A 310 8.54 -7.92 -17.04
CA ARG A 310 7.30 -8.34 -17.72
C ARG A 310 7.51 -9.51 -18.71
N ASN A 311 8.63 -9.53 -19.42
CA ASN A 311 8.92 -10.54 -20.44
C ASN A 311 9.49 -11.85 -19.90
N THR A 312 9.94 -11.90 -18.65
CA THR A 312 10.64 -13.07 -18.08
C THR A 312 9.77 -13.90 -17.13
N GLU A 313 8.46 -13.61 -17.03
CA GLU A 313 7.53 -14.19 -16.04
C GLU A 313 8.02 -14.09 -14.59
N SER A 314 9.02 -13.23 -14.35
CA SER A 314 9.58 -12.97 -13.03
C SER A 314 8.80 -11.85 -12.38
N TYR A 315 8.58 -11.96 -11.06
CA TYR A 315 7.97 -10.86 -10.32
C TYR A 315 8.83 -9.61 -10.44
N THR A 316 8.20 -8.52 -10.83
CA THR A 316 8.81 -7.20 -10.86
C THR A 316 9.23 -6.77 -9.45
N ALA A 317 10.09 -5.75 -9.37
CA ALA A 317 10.48 -5.19 -8.07
C ALA A 317 9.28 -4.64 -7.29
N VAL A 318 8.28 -4.07 -7.98
CA VAL A 318 7.06 -3.56 -7.36
C VAL A 318 6.19 -4.72 -6.88
N GLU A 319 5.97 -5.75 -7.69
CA GLU A 319 5.20 -6.93 -7.27
C GLU A 319 5.86 -7.65 -6.09
N THR A 320 7.18 -7.78 -6.10
CA THR A 320 7.93 -8.37 -4.98
C THR A 320 7.79 -7.52 -3.72
N PHE A 321 7.88 -6.20 -3.84
CA PHE A 321 7.65 -5.27 -2.73
C PHE A 321 6.23 -5.40 -2.18
N ILE A 322 5.23 -5.41 -3.05
CA ILE A 322 3.82 -5.56 -2.71
C ILE A 322 3.59 -6.88 -1.98
N ARG A 323 4.06 -8.01 -2.52
CA ARG A 323 3.95 -9.33 -1.90
C ARG A 323 4.58 -9.38 -0.51
N ASN A 324 5.75 -8.77 -0.34
CA ASN A 324 6.41 -8.70 0.97
C ASN A 324 5.66 -7.83 1.99
N GLN A 325 4.89 -6.84 1.55
CA GLN A 325 4.15 -5.94 2.43
C GLN A 325 2.74 -6.45 2.77
N VAL A 326 2.08 -7.11 1.82
CA VAL A 326 0.64 -7.41 1.90
C VAL A 326 0.36 -8.74 2.58
N ASN A 327 1.22 -9.76 2.42
CA ASN A 327 1.08 -11.12 2.99
C ASN A 327 -0.38 -11.61 3.06
N LEU A 328 -1.17 -11.30 2.02
CA LEU A 328 -2.61 -11.52 2.05
C LEU A 328 -2.89 -12.93 1.56
N THR A 329 -3.51 -13.72 2.44
CA THR A 329 -4.13 -14.99 2.10
C THR A 329 -5.54 -14.71 1.62
N VAL A 330 -5.81 -15.04 0.36
CA VAL A 330 -7.17 -15.07 -0.21
C VAL A 330 -7.57 -16.51 -0.41
N TYR A 331 -8.85 -16.79 -0.22
CA TYR A 331 -9.39 -18.10 -0.50
C TYR A 331 -10.26 -18.04 -1.75
N GLU A 332 -10.07 -19.03 -2.61
CA GLU A 332 -10.81 -19.16 -3.86
C GLU A 332 -11.98 -20.14 -3.70
N THR A 333 -13.15 -19.74 -4.18
CA THR A 333 -14.27 -20.65 -4.38
C THR A 333 -15.02 -20.28 -5.67
N GLU A 334 -15.22 -21.26 -6.54
CA GLU A 334 -15.95 -21.13 -7.81
C GLU A 334 -15.48 -19.97 -8.71
N GLY A 335 -14.17 -19.74 -8.78
CA GLY A 335 -13.56 -18.68 -9.60
C GLY A 335 -13.67 -17.27 -9.01
N LYS A 336 -14.07 -17.15 -7.73
CA LYS A 336 -14.14 -15.88 -6.98
C LYS A 336 -13.17 -15.94 -5.80
N THR A 337 -12.48 -14.83 -5.55
CA THR A 337 -11.53 -14.70 -4.42
C THR A 337 -12.17 -13.90 -3.29
N TYR A 338 -11.99 -14.39 -2.05
CA TYR A 338 -12.46 -13.73 -0.84
C TYR A 338 -11.30 -13.59 0.15
N ASP A 339 -11.24 -12.47 0.86
CA ASP A 339 -10.23 -12.28 1.91
C ASP A 339 -10.58 -13.09 3.17
N ALA A 340 -9.55 -13.46 3.94
CA ALA A 340 -9.68 -14.26 5.16
C ALA A 340 -10.68 -13.69 6.18
N ASN A 341 -10.75 -12.36 6.32
CA ASN A 341 -11.64 -11.73 7.30
C ASN A 341 -13.10 -11.84 6.87
N THR A 342 -13.39 -11.71 5.58
CA THR A 342 -14.74 -11.93 5.03
C THR A 342 -15.21 -13.37 5.26
N ILE A 343 -14.34 -14.35 5.07
CA ILE A 343 -14.65 -15.77 5.31
C ILE A 343 -14.87 -16.03 6.79
N ASN A 344 -13.93 -15.65 7.65
CA ASN A 344 -14.05 -15.87 9.10
C ASN A 344 -15.31 -15.20 9.67
N LYS A 345 -15.62 -13.97 9.24
CA LYS A 345 -16.85 -13.28 9.65
C LYS A 345 -18.11 -14.01 9.18
N THR A 346 -18.12 -14.55 7.97
CA THR A 346 -19.26 -15.30 7.42
C THR A 346 -19.47 -16.61 8.17
N ILE A 347 -18.38 -17.35 8.40
CA ILE A 347 -18.36 -18.59 9.19
C ILE A 347 -18.84 -18.30 10.62
N ASN A 348 -18.25 -17.32 11.31
CA ASN A 348 -18.61 -16.97 12.69
C ASN A 348 -20.09 -16.54 12.79
N GLN A 349 -20.60 -15.75 11.84
CA GLN A 349 -22.02 -15.39 11.83
C GLN A 349 -22.94 -16.59 11.66
N LEU A 350 -22.62 -17.52 10.76
CA LEU A 350 -23.41 -18.75 10.57
C LEU A 350 -23.34 -19.63 11.82
N PHE A 351 -22.16 -19.71 12.44
CA PHE A 351 -21.93 -20.46 13.67
C PHE A 351 -22.71 -19.90 14.87
N GLU A 352 -22.67 -18.58 15.08
CA GLU A 352 -23.35 -17.91 16.19
C GLU A 352 -24.87 -17.88 16.03
N THR A 353 -25.37 -17.89 14.79
CA THR A 353 -26.82 -17.85 14.52
C THR A 353 -27.47 -19.23 14.70
N ASN A 354 -26.70 -20.33 14.62
CA ASN A 354 -27.23 -21.67 14.74
C ASN A 354 -26.92 -22.31 16.10
N GLN A 355 -27.95 -22.43 16.94
CA GLN A 355 -27.84 -23.05 18.28
C GLN A 355 -27.34 -24.49 18.24
N GLU A 356 -27.66 -25.25 17.19
CA GLU A 356 -27.20 -26.65 17.04
C GLU A 356 -25.68 -26.72 16.91
N TYR A 357 -25.07 -25.76 16.22
CA TYR A 357 -23.62 -25.71 16.01
C TYR A 357 -22.89 -25.38 17.32
N ILE A 358 -23.40 -24.40 18.08
CA ILE A 358 -22.90 -24.04 19.41
C ILE A 358 -22.98 -25.25 20.35
N GLN A 359 -24.13 -25.93 20.39
CA GLN A 359 -24.34 -27.09 21.26
C GLN A 359 -23.42 -28.25 20.89
N SER A 360 -23.27 -28.57 19.59
CA SER A 360 -22.38 -29.66 19.15
C SER A 360 -20.92 -29.35 19.45
N ARG A 361 -20.49 -28.10 19.29
CA ARG A 361 -19.15 -27.63 19.64
C ARG A 361 -18.86 -27.77 21.13
N ASP A 362 -19.75 -27.24 21.97
CA ASP A 362 -19.57 -27.21 23.41
C ASP A 362 -19.63 -28.62 24.00
N ASN A 363 -20.51 -29.47 23.46
CA ASN A 363 -20.58 -30.88 23.82
C ASN A 363 -19.27 -31.62 23.46
N LEU A 364 -18.77 -31.47 22.23
CA LEU A 364 -17.53 -32.11 21.80
C LEU A 364 -16.33 -31.62 22.64
N SER A 365 -16.22 -30.31 22.87
CA SER A 365 -15.15 -29.75 23.70
C SER A 365 -15.21 -30.28 25.14
N THR A 366 -16.41 -30.38 25.71
CA THR A 366 -16.63 -30.95 27.05
C THR A 366 -16.20 -32.42 27.10
N LEU A 367 -16.67 -33.24 26.15
CA LEU A 367 -16.32 -34.66 26.06
C LEU A 367 -14.81 -34.88 25.88
N ILE A 368 -14.15 -34.08 25.04
CA ILE A 368 -12.69 -34.12 24.85
C ILE A 368 -12.00 -33.83 26.19
N ASN A 369 -12.37 -32.74 26.86
CA ASN A 369 -11.77 -32.34 28.13
C ASN A 369 -11.97 -33.42 29.22
N GLU A 370 -13.19 -33.92 29.39
CA GLU A 370 -13.50 -34.98 30.36
C GLU A 370 -12.73 -36.28 30.08
N SER A 371 -12.56 -36.62 28.80
CA SER A 371 -11.81 -37.81 28.38
C SER A 371 -10.33 -37.67 28.71
N TYR A 372 -9.70 -36.54 28.39
CA TYR A 372 -8.29 -36.33 28.74
C TYR A 372 -8.05 -36.17 30.25
N ASP A 373 -9.00 -35.61 30.99
CA ASP A 373 -8.93 -35.56 32.46
C ASP A 373 -9.04 -36.98 33.07
N THR A 374 -9.85 -37.85 32.44
CA THR A 374 -9.92 -39.28 32.81
C THR A 374 -8.62 -40.02 32.47
N CYS A 375 -8.05 -39.79 31.28
CA CYS A 375 -6.73 -40.32 30.91
C CYS A 375 -5.66 -39.93 31.93
N ASP A 376 -5.59 -38.66 32.34
CA ASP A 376 -4.62 -38.19 33.35
C ASP A 376 -4.81 -38.90 34.70
N SER A 377 -6.06 -39.17 35.10
CA SER A 377 -6.38 -39.92 36.32
C SER A 377 -5.94 -41.39 36.25
N ASN A 378 -5.89 -41.98 35.04
CA ASN A 378 -5.48 -43.36 34.80
C ASN A 378 -3.95 -43.52 34.69
N VAL A 379 -3.18 -42.43 34.51
CA VAL A 379 -1.71 -42.49 34.33
C VAL A 379 -1.02 -43.23 35.47
N GLU A 380 -1.40 -42.94 36.72
CA GLU A 380 -0.75 -43.57 37.89
C GLU A 380 -0.99 -45.08 37.94
N SER A 381 -2.21 -45.51 37.59
CA SER A 381 -2.59 -46.92 37.51
C SER A 381 -1.79 -47.64 36.41
N TYR A 382 -1.69 -47.03 35.24
CA TYR A 382 -0.92 -47.55 34.12
C TYR A 382 0.58 -47.65 34.44
N VAL A 383 1.19 -46.60 35.00
CA VAL A 383 2.62 -46.60 35.37
C VAL A 383 2.91 -47.67 36.42
N THR A 384 2.00 -47.86 37.39
CA THR A 384 2.10 -48.93 38.40
C THR A 384 2.06 -50.32 37.78
N TRP A 385 1.21 -50.53 36.76
CA TRP A 385 1.14 -51.78 36.01
C TRP A 385 2.38 -51.99 35.11
N TYR A 386 2.85 -50.93 34.45
CA TYR A 386 3.98 -50.97 33.52
C TYR A 386 5.30 -51.29 34.24
N PHE A 387 5.54 -50.66 35.39
CA PHE A 387 6.72 -50.90 36.22
C PHE A 387 6.53 -52.01 37.27
N ARG A 388 5.45 -52.82 37.17
CA ARG A 388 5.19 -53.90 38.11
C ARG A 388 6.37 -54.88 38.15
N PRO A 389 6.89 -55.23 39.35
CA PRO A 389 7.95 -56.21 39.46
C PRO A 389 7.57 -57.58 38.90
N TRP A 390 8.53 -58.26 38.24
CA TRP A 390 8.33 -59.55 37.56
C TRP A 390 7.80 -60.69 38.45
N TYR A 391 7.95 -60.58 39.77
CA TYR A 391 7.53 -61.59 40.73
C TYR A 391 6.08 -61.44 41.22
N ASP A 392 5.44 -60.30 40.96
CA ASP A 392 4.04 -60.07 41.34
C ASP A 392 3.06 -60.78 40.39
N ASP A 393 3.46 -61.01 39.14
CA ASP A 393 2.76 -61.87 38.18
C ASP A 393 3.77 -62.59 37.25
N PRO A 394 4.29 -63.75 37.68
CA PRO A 394 5.37 -64.44 36.98
C PRO A 394 4.93 -65.07 35.64
N LEU A 395 3.64 -65.36 35.48
CA LEU A 395 3.09 -65.93 34.23
C LEU A 395 3.03 -64.84 33.14
N ASP A 396 2.52 -63.67 33.49
CA ASP A 396 2.46 -62.52 32.59
C ASP A 396 3.86 -61.96 32.27
N SER A 397 4.76 -61.87 33.26
CA SER A 397 6.14 -61.45 33.01
C SER A 397 6.92 -62.41 32.08
N LEU A 398 6.68 -63.71 32.17
CA LEU A 398 7.25 -64.70 31.25
C LEU A 398 6.69 -64.56 29.84
N GLN A 399 5.38 -64.29 29.72
CA GLN A 399 4.73 -64.05 28.43
C GLN A 399 5.28 -62.78 27.76
N ARG A 400 5.37 -61.65 28.47
CA ARG A 400 6.01 -60.41 27.97
C ARG A 400 7.46 -60.63 27.55
N GLY A 401 8.21 -61.41 28.32
CA GLY A 401 9.60 -61.77 28.01
C GLY A 401 9.73 -62.64 26.75
N PHE A 402 8.81 -63.59 26.55
CA PHE A 402 8.82 -64.48 25.38
C PHE A 402 8.34 -63.77 24.11
N GLU A 403 7.36 -62.89 24.20
CA GLU A 403 6.84 -62.09 23.09
C GLU A 403 7.85 -61.04 22.61
N ASN A 404 8.58 -60.38 23.52
CA ASN A 404 9.66 -59.44 23.15
C ASN A 404 10.83 -60.10 22.40
N VAL A 405 11.07 -61.40 22.64
CA VAL A 405 12.11 -62.19 21.95
C VAL A 405 11.63 -62.70 20.59
N THR A 406 10.33 -62.97 20.43
CA THR A 406 9.76 -63.57 19.23
C THR A 406 9.17 -62.56 18.24
N ASN A 407 8.74 -61.38 18.70
CA ASN A 407 8.24 -60.29 17.86
C ASN A 407 8.59 -58.90 18.43
N PRO A 408 9.84 -58.44 18.29
CA PRO A 408 10.32 -57.19 18.88
C PRO A 408 9.68 -55.90 18.33
N ASN A 409 8.84 -55.99 17.28
CA ASN A 409 8.05 -54.88 16.73
C ASN A 409 6.56 -54.94 17.13
N SER A 410 6.21 -55.63 18.22
CA SER A 410 4.80 -55.71 18.63
C SER A 410 4.25 -54.35 19.07
N THR A 411 3.14 -53.92 18.47
CA THR A 411 2.34 -52.73 18.85
C THR A 411 1.68 -52.86 20.22
N ARG A 412 1.91 -53.98 20.91
CA ARG A 412 1.28 -54.35 22.18
C ARG A 412 1.47 -53.28 23.26
N ASN A 413 2.67 -52.70 23.39
CA ASN A 413 2.89 -51.66 24.40
C ASN A 413 2.04 -50.40 24.11
N GLU A 414 1.83 -50.06 22.84
CA GLU A 414 0.97 -48.95 22.44
C GLU A 414 -0.52 -49.28 22.62
N GLU A 415 -0.91 -50.54 22.38
CA GLU A 415 -2.27 -51.04 22.60
C GLU A 415 -2.63 -51.05 24.09
N GLU A 416 -1.77 -51.63 24.95
CA GLU A 416 -1.96 -51.66 26.40
C GLU A 416 -1.92 -50.24 27.00
N TYR A 417 -1.06 -49.37 26.47
CA TYR A 417 -1.05 -47.93 26.80
C TYR A 417 -2.41 -47.28 26.50
N ARG A 418 -2.97 -47.53 25.31
CA ARG A 418 -4.29 -46.99 24.93
C ARG A 418 -5.39 -47.61 25.78
N GLU A 419 -5.42 -48.91 25.97
CA GLU A 419 -6.46 -49.60 26.74
C GLU A 419 -6.49 -49.14 28.20
N HIS A 420 -5.33 -49.06 28.86
CA HIS A 420 -5.27 -48.61 30.25
C HIS A 420 -5.61 -47.13 30.43
N LEU A 421 -5.16 -46.25 29.53
CA LEU A 421 -5.47 -44.83 29.66
C LEU A 421 -6.91 -44.51 29.28
N THR A 422 -7.50 -45.25 28.35
CA THR A 422 -8.91 -45.10 27.96
C THR A 422 -9.87 -45.92 28.81
N GLU A 423 -9.38 -46.59 29.86
CA GLU A 423 -10.24 -47.29 30.80
C GLU A 423 -11.30 -46.32 31.36
N ARG A 424 -12.59 -46.69 31.22
CA ARG A 424 -13.76 -45.88 31.62
C ARG A 424 -14.08 -44.68 30.72
N ILE A 425 -13.42 -44.57 29.57
CA ILE A 425 -13.79 -43.61 28.53
C ILE A 425 -14.65 -44.31 27.49
N ASP A 426 -15.80 -43.72 27.18
CA ASP A 426 -16.65 -44.17 26.08
C ASP A 426 -16.17 -43.53 24.78
N THR A 427 -15.17 -44.15 24.15
CA THR A 427 -14.57 -43.66 22.90
C THR A 427 -15.59 -43.60 21.76
N SER A 428 -16.67 -44.40 21.82
CA SER A 428 -17.75 -44.36 20.84
C SER A 428 -18.53 -43.05 20.88
N LYS A 429 -18.75 -42.46 22.08
CA LYS A 429 -19.39 -41.14 22.23
C LYS A 429 -18.55 -40.01 21.66
N ILE A 430 -17.22 -40.10 21.79
CA ILE A 430 -16.30 -39.12 21.21
C ILE A 430 -16.38 -39.20 19.69
N ALA A 431 -16.33 -40.42 19.13
CA ALA A 431 -16.46 -40.63 17.70
C ALA A 431 -17.81 -40.14 17.15
N GLU A 432 -18.92 -40.47 17.82
CA GLU A 432 -20.26 -39.99 17.45
C GLU A 432 -20.36 -38.45 17.52
N SER A 433 -19.83 -37.83 18.58
CA SER A 433 -19.88 -36.37 18.72
C SER A 433 -18.95 -35.66 17.72
N ALA A 434 -17.79 -36.24 17.40
CA ALA A 434 -16.87 -35.72 16.40
C ALA A 434 -17.45 -35.87 14.98
N GLN A 435 -18.08 -37.00 14.66
CA GLN A 435 -18.80 -37.20 13.40
C GLN A 435 -19.96 -36.22 13.26
N ASN A 436 -20.76 -36.02 14.31
CA ASN A 436 -21.84 -35.04 14.25
C ASN A 436 -21.31 -33.61 14.05
N TYR A 437 -20.21 -33.26 14.71
CA TYR A 437 -19.55 -31.97 14.54
C TYR A 437 -18.99 -31.78 13.12
N ASN A 438 -18.30 -32.79 12.56
CA ASN A 438 -17.80 -32.75 11.19
C ASN A 438 -18.93 -32.66 10.17
N ARG A 439 -20.05 -33.38 10.38
CA ARG A 439 -21.25 -33.27 9.53
C ARG A 439 -21.86 -31.86 9.57
N ILE A 440 -21.83 -31.22 10.74
CA ILE A 440 -22.25 -29.82 10.89
C ILE A 440 -21.29 -28.90 10.11
N LEU A 441 -19.99 -29.16 10.14
CA LEU A 441 -19.01 -28.39 9.34
C LEU A 441 -19.22 -28.58 7.83
N ASP A 442 -19.62 -29.76 7.36
CA ASP A 442 -19.95 -30.00 5.95
C ASP A 442 -21.18 -29.19 5.50
N ASP A 443 -22.21 -29.12 6.35
CA ASP A 443 -23.40 -28.29 6.12
C ASP A 443 -23.05 -26.80 6.17
N LEU A 444 -22.24 -26.39 7.15
CA LEU A 444 -21.72 -25.03 7.29
C LEU A 444 -20.86 -24.63 6.07
N SER A 445 -20.07 -25.54 5.52
CA SER A 445 -19.27 -25.34 4.30
C SER A 445 -20.18 -25.00 3.13
N THR A 446 -21.27 -25.73 2.98
CA THR A 446 -22.27 -25.51 1.93
C THR A 446 -22.96 -24.15 2.10
N GLN A 447 -23.45 -23.85 3.31
CA GLN A 447 -24.09 -22.56 3.61
C GLN A 447 -23.13 -21.37 3.51
N THR A 448 -21.86 -21.56 3.87
CA THR A 448 -20.82 -20.55 3.71
C THR A 448 -20.62 -20.26 2.23
N ARG A 449 -20.55 -21.28 1.36
CA ARG A 449 -20.44 -21.09 -0.09
C ARG A 449 -21.64 -20.32 -0.65
N GLU A 450 -22.86 -20.70 -0.29
CA GLU A 450 -24.08 -20.02 -0.72
C GLU A 450 -24.11 -18.55 -0.27
N LYS A 451 -23.80 -18.28 1.00
CA LYS A 451 -23.79 -16.92 1.54
C LYS A 451 -22.66 -16.06 0.98
N LEU A 452 -21.51 -16.65 0.68
CA LEU A 452 -20.43 -15.98 -0.04
C LEU A 452 -20.84 -15.61 -1.48
N GLN A 453 -21.64 -16.45 -2.17
CA GLN A 453 -22.15 -16.12 -3.51
C GLN A 453 -23.13 -14.93 -3.50
N GLU A 454 -23.86 -14.72 -2.41
CA GLU A 454 -24.74 -13.56 -2.22
C GLU A 454 -23.97 -12.26 -1.93
N LEU A 455 -22.71 -12.37 -1.49
CA LEU A 455 -21.85 -11.23 -1.23
C LEU A 455 -21.28 -10.68 -2.56
N PRO A 456 -21.07 -9.36 -2.65
CA PRO A 456 -20.41 -8.76 -3.80
C PRO A 456 -19.02 -9.38 -3.99
N VAL A 457 -18.73 -9.80 -5.22
CA VAL A 457 -17.42 -10.31 -5.61
C VAL A 457 -16.46 -9.14 -5.72
N TYR A 458 -15.38 -9.20 -4.94
CA TYR A 458 -14.32 -8.21 -5.02
C TYR A 458 -13.16 -8.84 -5.80
N GLU A 459 -12.95 -8.40 -7.05
CA GLU A 459 -11.80 -8.83 -7.86
C GLU A 459 -10.51 -8.33 -7.21
N ILE A 460 -9.83 -9.21 -6.46
CA ILE A 460 -8.48 -8.96 -5.96
C ILE A 460 -7.50 -9.46 -7.01
N PRO A 461 -6.61 -8.61 -7.57
CA PRO A 461 -5.65 -9.04 -8.58
C PRO A 461 -4.69 -10.13 -8.07
N ASP A 462 -4.37 -11.11 -8.91
CA ASP A 462 -3.51 -12.27 -8.58
C ASP A 462 -2.12 -11.90 -8.07
N TRP A 463 -1.58 -10.77 -8.49
CA TRP A 463 -0.28 -10.27 -8.04
C TRP A 463 -0.30 -9.71 -6.61
N LEU A 464 -1.49 -9.38 -6.06
CA LEU A 464 -1.68 -8.90 -4.70
C LEU A 464 -1.77 -10.05 -3.68
N ALA A 465 -2.30 -11.19 -4.11
CA ALA A 465 -2.42 -12.42 -3.32
C ALA A 465 -1.05 -13.10 -3.14
N VAL A 466 -0.64 -13.31 -1.88
CA VAL A 466 0.62 -14.00 -1.56
C VAL A 466 0.40 -15.50 -1.45
N SER A 467 -0.78 -15.91 -1.00
CA SER A 467 -1.24 -17.29 -1.07
C SER A 467 -2.71 -17.33 -1.45
N THR A 468 -3.01 -18.17 -2.44
CA THR A 468 -4.38 -18.55 -2.79
C THR A 468 -4.58 -19.97 -2.29
N LYS A 469 -5.51 -20.15 -1.36
CA LYS A 469 -5.92 -21.49 -0.90
C LYS A 469 -7.33 -21.80 -1.39
N PRO A 470 -7.62 -23.04 -1.81
CA PRO A 470 -9.01 -23.45 -1.99
C PRO A 470 -9.76 -23.25 -0.66
N LEU A 471 -10.97 -22.67 -0.70
CA LEU A 471 -11.80 -22.55 0.50
C LEU A 471 -12.03 -23.93 1.16
N ASP A 472 -12.14 -24.97 0.34
CA ASP A 472 -12.32 -26.34 0.81
C ASP A 472 -11.11 -26.84 1.63
N GLU A 473 -9.89 -26.42 1.31
CA GLU A 473 -8.69 -26.77 2.10
C GLU A 473 -8.77 -26.14 3.50
N HIS A 474 -9.20 -24.89 3.59
CA HIS A 474 -9.37 -24.19 4.87
C HIS A 474 -10.50 -24.78 5.73
N LEU A 475 -11.61 -25.16 5.11
CA LEU A 475 -12.73 -25.79 5.81
C LEU A 475 -12.40 -27.21 6.25
N GLN A 476 -11.54 -27.92 5.51
CA GLN A 476 -10.98 -29.21 5.93
C GLN A 476 -10.07 -29.08 7.16
N GLU A 477 -9.28 -28.01 7.28
CA GLU A 477 -8.44 -27.75 8.47
C GLU A 477 -9.25 -27.64 9.77
N LEU A 478 -10.55 -27.32 9.69
CA LEU A 478 -11.46 -27.20 10.84
C LEU A 478 -12.04 -28.55 11.32
N HIS A 479 -11.86 -29.63 10.57
CA HIS A 479 -12.37 -30.94 10.94
C HIS A 479 -11.62 -31.51 12.15
N VAL A 480 -12.38 -32.11 13.06
CA VAL A 480 -11.82 -32.78 14.25
C VAL A 480 -11.62 -34.25 13.93
N LYS A 481 -10.56 -34.85 14.48
CA LYS A 481 -10.35 -36.30 14.36
C LYS A 481 -11.46 -37.04 15.09
N GLU A 482 -12.00 -38.08 14.44
CA GLU A 482 -13.08 -38.89 15.00
C GLU A 482 -12.61 -39.84 16.10
N GLU A 483 -11.33 -40.19 16.09
CA GLU A 483 -10.72 -41.04 17.11
C GLU A 483 -10.04 -40.20 18.19
N LEU A 484 -10.13 -40.67 19.43
CA LEU A 484 -9.39 -40.07 20.54
C LEU A 484 -7.88 -40.24 20.28
N VAL A 485 -7.23 -39.12 19.99
CA VAL A 485 -5.78 -39.10 19.76
C VAL A 485 -5.06 -39.35 21.07
N LEU A 486 -4.18 -40.35 21.07
CA LEU A 486 -3.25 -40.60 22.17
C LEU A 486 -1.88 -40.79 21.55
N GLN A 487 -1.01 -39.81 21.70
CA GLN A 487 0.38 -39.91 21.28
C GLN A 487 1.14 -40.79 22.27
N TYR A 488 1.94 -41.72 21.76
CA TYR A 488 2.80 -42.54 22.61
C TYR A 488 3.99 -41.70 23.11
N PRO A 489 4.34 -41.74 24.42
CA PRO A 489 5.39 -40.92 24.98
C PRO A 489 6.75 -41.20 24.32
N GLN A 490 7.46 -40.13 23.93
CA GLN A 490 8.83 -40.19 23.40
C GLN A 490 9.80 -39.83 24.54
N GLY A 491 10.36 -40.83 25.24
CA GLY A 491 11.19 -40.61 26.44
C GLY A 491 11.90 -41.87 26.97
N SER A 492 12.67 -41.71 28.05
CA SER A 492 13.38 -42.83 28.71
C SER A 492 12.46 -43.53 29.70
N ASP A 493 12.23 -44.83 29.51
CA ASP A 493 11.42 -45.70 30.37
C ASP A 493 12.20 -46.20 31.61
N SER A 494 13.32 -45.54 31.94
CA SER A 494 14.25 -46.00 32.98
C SER A 494 13.71 -45.88 34.40
N ASP A 495 12.79 -44.95 34.64
CA ASP A 495 12.19 -44.70 35.95
C ASP A 495 10.76 -44.17 35.82
N ALA A 496 9.92 -44.57 36.78
CA ALA A 496 8.49 -44.31 36.78
C ALA A 496 8.13 -42.81 36.81
N GLU A 497 8.92 -41.99 37.49
CA GLU A 497 8.65 -40.55 37.60
C GLU A 497 8.87 -39.83 36.26
N THR A 498 9.96 -40.13 35.58
CA THR A 498 10.30 -39.55 34.27
C THR A 498 9.32 -40.02 33.18
N TYR A 499 8.91 -41.28 33.21
CA TYR A 499 7.92 -41.82 32.28
C TYR A 499 6.53 -41.19 32.51
N THR A 500 6.10 -41.03 33.77
CA THR A 500 4.85 -40.34 34.13
C THR A 500 4.79 -38.92 33.56
N LYS A 501 5.88 -38.13 33.69
CA LYS A 501 5.95 -36.78 33.12
C LYS A 501 5.84 -36.79 31.59
N SER A 502 6.46 -37.78 30.94
CA SER A 502 6.42 -37.94 29.48
C SER A 502 5.02 -38.29 28.98
N ILE A 503 4.31 -39.17 29.68
CA ILE A 503 2.90 -39.50 29.39
C ILE A 503 2.01 -38.26 29.53
N ARG A 504 2.12 -37.52 30.64
CA ARG A 504 1.30 -36.32 30.85
C ARG A 504 1.54 -35.26 29.77
N LYS A 505 2.78 -35.10 29.33
CA LYS A 505 3.10 -34.20 28.21
C LYS A 505 2.44 -34.68 26.90
N ALA A 506 2.54 -35.98 26.58
CA ALA A 506 1.90 -36.54 25.40
C ALA A 506 0.36 -36.41 25.43
N LEU A 507 -0.26 -36.52 26.61
CA LEU A 507 -1.70 -36.26 26.80
C LEU A 507 -2.04 -34.78 26.57
N GLN A 508 -1.22 -33.83 27.05
CA GLN A 508 -1.43 -32.40 26.80
C GLN A 508 -1.30 -32.05 25.31
N ASP A 509 -0.31 -32.63 24.63
CA ASP A 509 -0.08 -32.43 23.20
C ASP A 509 -1.26 -33.01 22.39
N SER A 510 -1.73 -34.21 22.74
CA SER A 510 -2.90 -34.85 22.12
C SER A 510 -4.20 -34.09 22.35
N ARG A 511 -4.41 -33.56 23.57
CA ARG A 511 -5.57 -32.71 23.92
C ARG A 511 -5.56 -31.43 23.09
N SER A 512 -4.40 -30.80 22.95
CA SER A 512 -4.25 -29.58 22.15
C SER A 512 -4.50 -29.84 20.67
N GLU A 513 -4.04 -30.99 20.16
CA GLU A 513 -4.29 -31.43 18.79
C GLU A 513 -5.79 -31.62 18.51
N MET A 514 -6.53 -32.24 19.43
CA MET A 514 -7.99 -32.43 19.31
C MET A 514 -8.79 -31.12 19.42
N LEU A 515 -8.35 -30.17 20.27
CA LEU A 515 -9.06 -28.91 20.51
C LEU A 515 -8.70 -27.80 19.52
N SER A 516 -7.54 -27.85 18.88
CA SER A 516 -7.06 -26.82 17.96
C SER A 516 -8.07 -26.45 16.86
N PRO A 517 -8.69 -27.39 16.14
CA PRO A 517 -9.66 -27.06 15.08
C PRO A 517 -10.91 -26.36 15.64
N ILE A 518 -11.34 -26.71 16.87
CA ILE A 518 -12.49 -26.10 17.55
C ILE A 518 -12.17 -24.66 17.97
N GLN A 519 -10.94 -24.40 18.42
CA GLN A 519 -10.51 -23.10 18.92
C GLN A 519 -10.28 -22.07 17.80
N GLN A 520 -9.95 -22.51 16.58
CA GLN A 520 -9.76 -21.62 15.43
C GLN A 520 -11.03 -20.84 15.05
N LEU A 521 -12.21 -21.33 15.43
CA LEU A 521 -13.52 -20.69 15.19
C LEU A 521 -13.90 -19.64 16.26
N LEU A 522 -13.06 -19.44 17.28
CA LEU A 522 -13.35 -18.52 18.40
C LEU A 522 -12.57 -17.19 18.33
N VAL A 523 -11.75 -16.99 17.30
CA VAL A 523 -10.91 -15.80 17.05
C VAL A 523 -11.48 -15.01 15.88
#